data_AF-A0A7L4R937-F1
#
_entry.id   AF-A0A7L4R937-F1
#
_cell.length_a   1.000
_cell.length_b   1.000
_cell.length_c   1.000
_cell.angle_alpha   90.00
_cell.angle_beta   90.00
_cell.angle_gamma   90.00
#
_symmetry.space_group_name_H-M   'P 1'
#
loop_
_entity.id
_entity.type
_entity.pdbx_description
1 polymer ?
#
loop_
_entity_poly.entity_id
_entity_poly.type
_entity_poly.pdbx_seq_one_letter_code
_entity_poly.pdbx_strand_id
1 'polypeptide(L)'
;MEITARDLARLMELNKKKAEFEFKKLVFGSDSEKELAAVRAGAEELAGKARAAGVEMTYPNQNKLEELAKVLEGFSPADIKESIKARGGRPYEVLQERGAVVKSNQENRLEIAKLWLLAVRMKPEERKETFGALASGAVESAVKIESLDEAGVKRLARFMQRCGIACDASGKNLEPADESPQKEVRMEVSHRNVWVSETVVPQLRDNLMKIQSLNSRIQLKNAERQIKRFNDEEEQDFATLQRQYLDLLKEQDELLRESKDEENIAVTLQ
;
A
#
# COMPACT_ATOMS: atom_id res chain seq x y z
N MET A 1 15.80 15.55 -8.61
CA MET A 1 14.36 15.24 -8.57
C MET A 1 14.22 13.81 -8.07
N GLU A 2 13.18 13.48 -7.31
CA GLU A 2 13.04 12.19 -6.63
C GLU A 2 11.72 11.52 -7.01
N ILE A 3 11.66 10.19 -6.88
CA ILE A 3 10.42 9.42 -7.00
C ILE A 3 10.10 8.75 -5.65
N THR A 4 8.85 8.88 -5.23
CA THR A 4 8.36 8.39 -3.93
C THR A 4 7.43 7.19 -4.09
N ALA A 5 7.14 6.50 -2.99
CA ALA A 5 6.17 5.40 -3.00
C ALA A 5 4.76 5.87 -3.42
N ARG A 6 4.41 7.12 -3.09
CA ARG A 6 3.12 7.72 -3.49
C ARG A 6 3.04 7.96 -4.99
N ASP A 7 4.14 8.36 -5.63
CA ASP A 7 4.22 8.53 -7.09
C ASP A 7 4.00 7.20 -7.82
N LEU A 8 4.66 6.14 -7.35
CA LEU A 8 4.53 4.79 -7.93
C LEU A 8 3.15 4.18 -7.67
N ALA A 9 2.60 4.36 -6.46
CA ALA A 9 1.23 3.96 -6.16
C ALA A 9 0.21 4.71 -7.04
N ARG A 10 0.47 6.00 -7.31
CA ARG A 10 -0.36 6.80 -8.24
C ARG A 10 -0.22 6.31 -9.67
N LEU A 11 0.97 5.92 -10.12
CA LEU A 11 1.17 5.30 -11.43
C LEU A 11 0.31 4.03 -11.57
N MET A 12 0.27 3.17 -10.56
CA MET A 12 -0.61 1.99 -10.55
C MET A 12 -2.10 2.38 -10.68
N GLU A 13 -2.56 3.38 -9.94
CA GLU A 13 -3.93 3.90 -10.05
C GLU A 13 -4.25 4.43 -11.46
N LEU A 14 -3.33 5.19 -12.06
CA LEU A 14 -3.50 5.73 -13.40
C LEU A 14 -3.53 4.62 -14.45
N ASN A 15 -2.68 3.59 -14.33
CA ASN A 15 -2.71 2.42 -15.22
C ASN A 15 -4.03 1.64 -15.11
N LYS A 16 -4.56 1.49 -13.89
CA LYS A 16 -5.90 0.91 -13.69
C LYS A 16 -6.98 1.75 -14.36
N LYS A 17 -7.00 3.07 -14.14
CA LYS A 17 -7.97 3.98 -14.76
C LYS A 17 -7.87 4.00 -16.28
N LYS A 18 -6.64 3.95 -16.81
CA LYS A 18 -6.38 3.84 -18.25
C LYS A 18 -7.05 2.60 -18.82
N ALA A 19 -6.83 1.44 -18.20
CA ALA A 19 -7.46 0.19 -18.62
C ALA A 19 -8.99 0.24 -18.52
N GLU A 20 -9.56 0.84 -17.46
CA GLU A 20 -11.01 1.02 -17.31
C GLU A 20 -11.60 1.92 -18.40
N PHE A 21 -10.95 3.04 -18.74
CA PHE A 21 -11.40 3.93 -19.81
C PHE A 21 -11.28 3.30 -21.19
N GLU A 22 -10.18 2.58 -21.46
CA GLU A 22 -10.00 1.84 -22.71
C GLU A 22 -11.07 0.75 -22.88
N PHE A 23 -11.39 0.03 -21.80
CA PHE A 23 -12.49 -0.93 -21.78
C PHE A 23 -13.84 -0.26 -22.03
N LYS A 24 -14.14 0.86 -21.35
CA LYS A 24 -15.41 1.58 -21.56
C LYS A 24 -15.55 2.10 -22.99
N LYS A 25 -14.48 2.62 -23.57
CA LYS A 25 -14.45 3.06 -24.98
C LYS A 25 -14.74 1.89 -25.92
N LEU A 26 -14.08 0.75 -25.70
CA LEU A 26 -14.27 -0.45 -26.53
C LEU A 26 -15.68 -1.02 -26.45
N VAL A 27 -16.25 -1.11 -25.23
CA VAL A 27 -17.52 -1.81 -24.99
C VAL A 27 -18.75 -0.91 -25.18
N PHE A 28 -18.64 0.37 -24.79
CA PHE A 28 -19.78 1.29 -24.76
C PHE A 28 -19.66 2.45 -25.75
N GLY A 29 -18.53 2.58 -26.46
CA GLY A 29 -18.30 3.71 -27.37
C GLY A 29 -18.30 5.07 -26.66
N SER A 30 -17.98 5.10 -25.35
CA SER A 30 -18.06 6.32 -24.54
C SER A 30 -17.02 7.36 -24.97
N ASP A 31 -17.43 8.62 -25.04
CA ASP A 31 -16.58 9.76 -25.44
C ASP A 31 -15.71 10.25 -24.27
N SER A 32 -14.84 9.35 -23.79
CA SER A 32 -13.90 9.59 -22.69
C SER A 32 -12.51 10.02 -23.19
N GLU A 33 -12.39 10.46 -24.44
CA GLU A 33 -11.11 10.70 -25.14
C GLU A 33 -10.20 11.69 -24.37
N LYS A 34 -10.79 12.79 -23.87
CA LYS A 34 -10.06 13.82 -23.11
C LYS A 34 -9.57 13.31 -21.76
N GLU A 35 -10.40 12.57 -21.03
CA GLU A 35 -10.04 12.00 -19.72
C GLU A 35 -8.96 10.92 -19.88
N LEU A 36 -9.10 10.06 -20.90
CA LEU A 36 -8.12 9.04 -21.24
C LEU A 36 -6.77 9.66 -21.63
N ALA A 37 -6.76 10.74 -22.40
CA ALA A 37 -5.54 11.46 -22.76
C ALA A 37 -4.83 12.04 -21.51
N ALA A 38 -5.58 12.65 -20.60
CA ALA A 38 -5.03 13.19 -19.36
C ALA A 38 -4.45 12.08 -18.45
N VAL A 39 -5.15 10.94 -18.32
CA VAL A 39 -4.66 9.78 -17.56
C VAL A 39 -3.39 9.19 -18.19
N ARG A 40 -3.35 9.07 -19.52
CA ARG A 40 -2.17 8.59 -20.25
C ARG A 40 -0.96 9.49 -20.03
N ALA A 41 -1.13 10.81 -20.18
CA ALA A 41 -0.04 11.76 -19.96
C ALA A 41 0.53 11.68 -18.53
N GLY A 42 -0.33 11.62 -17.52
CA GLY A 42 0.12 11.47 -16.13
C GLY A 42 0.81 10.13 -15.85
N ALA A 43 0.33 9.03 -16.46
CA ALA A 43 0.97 7.73 -16.33
C ALA A 43 2.35 7.72 -17.02
N GLU A 44 2.46 8.31 -18.20
CA GLU A 44 3.73 8.40 -18.95
C GLU A 44 4.77 9.26 -18.23
N GLU A 45 4.36 10.38 -17.63
CA GLU A 45 5.24 11.23 -16.82
C GLU A 45 5.85 10.43 -15.66
N LEU A 46 5.00 9.77 -14.87
CA LEU A 46 5.44 8.99 -13.71
C LEU A 46 6.26 7.75 -14.12
N ALA A 47 5.88 7.08 -15.22
CA ALA A 47 6.66 5.97 -15.77
C ALA A 47 8.03 6.43 -16.30
N GLY A 48 8.12 7.65 -16.85
CA GLY A 48 9.38 8.30 -17.21
C GLY A 48 10.29 8.48 -16.00
N LYS A 49 9.75 9.04 -14.90
CA LYS A 49 10.49 9.19 -13.63
C LYS A 49 10.93 7.85 -13.05
N ALA A 50 10.05 6.84 -13.08
CA ALA A 50 10.38 5.49 -12.59
C ALA A 50 11.54 4.86 -13.36
N ARG A 51 11.52 4.96 -14.70
CA ARG A 51 12.62 4.47 -15.56
C ARG A 51 13.92 5.21 -15.31
N ALA A 52 13.89 6.54 -15.17
CA ALA A 52 15.07 7.33 -14.85
C ALA A 52 15.64 7.04 -13.46
N ALA A 53 14.81 6.59 -12.50
CA ALA A 53 15.25 6.09 -11.21
C ALA A 53 15.74 4.62 -11.23
N GLY A 54 15.70 3.94 -12.39
CA GLY A 54 16.02 2.51 -12.48
C GLY A 54 15.02 1.59 -11.76
N VAL A 55 13.79 2.07 -11.55
CA VAL A 55 12.70 1.30 -10.92
C VAL A 55 12.12 0.33 -11.95
N GLU A 56 12.20 -0.96 -11.63
CA GLU A 56 11.52 -2.03 -12.34
C GLU A 56 10.24 -2.40 -11.60
N MET A 57 9.16 -2.63 -12.34
CA MET A 57 7.81 -2.83 -11.81
C MET A 57 7.40 -4.29 -11.99
N THR A 58 7.41 -5.04 -10.89
CA THR A 58 6.91 -6.41 -10.83
C THR A 58 5.78 -6.51 -9.80
N TYR A 59 4.69 -7.19 -10.13
CA TYR A 59 3.54 -7.31 -9.24
C TYR A 59 3.54 -8.64 -8.48
N PRO A 60 3.02 -8.68 -7.25
CA PRO A 60 2.78 -9.95 -6.55
C PRO A 60 1.90 -10.87 -7.40
N ASN A 61 2.27 -12.16 -7.47
CA ASN A 61 1.54 -13.19 -8.21
C ASN A 61 1.39 -12.90 -9.72
N GLN A 62 2.36 -12.20 -10.32
CA GLN A 62 2.38 -11.91 -11.76
C GLN A 62 2.30 -13.18 -12.62
N ASN A 63 3.01 -14.25 -12.26
CA ASN A 63 2.99 -15.52 -13.01
C ASN A 63 1.57 -16.11 -13.05
N LYS A 64 0.88 -16.09 -11.90
CA LYS A 64 -0.52 -16.52 -11.80
C LYS A 64 -1.45 -15.67 -12.65
N LEU A 65 -1.26 -14.35 -12.70
CA LEU A 65 -2.05 -13.46 -13.56
C LEU A 65 -1.86 -13.79 -15.05
N GLU A 66 -0.64 -14.13 -15.45
CA GLU A 66 -0.31 -14.51 -16.83
C GLU A 66 -0.90 -15.88 -17.20
N GLU A 67 -0.84 -16.86 -16.30
CA GLU A 67 -1.50 -18.15 -16.47
C GLU A 67 -3.01 -18.02 -16.63
N LEU A 68 -3.66 -17.25 -15.76
CA LEU A 68 -5.10 -16.98 -15.85
C LEU A 68 -5.46 -16.23 -17.14
N ALA A 69 -4.60 -15.33 -17.62
CA ALA A 69 -4.79 -14.65 -18.90
C ALA A 69 -4.73 -15.64 -20.08
N LYS A 70 -3.74 -16.54 -20.11
CA LYS A 70 -3.65 -17.59 -21.13
C LYS A 70 -4.86 -18.52 -21.13
N VAL A 71 -5.40 -18.86 -19.95
CA VAL A 71 -6.63 -19.64 -19.84
C VAL A 71 -7.82 -18.86 -20.43
N LEU A 72 -7.91 -17.54 -20.20
CA LEU A 72 -8.98 -16.70 -20.76
C LEU A 72 -8.90 -16.56 -22.28
N GLU A 73 -7.70 -16.52 -22.86
CA GLU A 73 -7.49 -16.47 -24.32
C GLU A 73 -8.03 -17.72 -25.04
N GLY A 74 -8.17 -18.84 -24.33
CA GLY A 74 -8.76 -20.07 -24.86
C GLY A 74 -10.28 -20.04 -25.03
N PHE A 75 -10.99 -19.03 -24.50
CA PHE A 75 -12.44 -18.90 -24.61
C PHE A 75 -12.86 -17.86 -25.64
N SER A 76 -14.00 -18.07 -26.30
CA SER A 76 -14.53 -17.06 -27.21
C SER A 76 -15.10 -15.86 -26.43
N PRO A 77 -15.12 -14.65 -27.03
CA PRO A 77 -15.75 -13.49 -26.41
C PRO A 77 -17.24 -13.70 -26.07
N ALA A 78 -17.93 -14.57 -26.82
CA ALA A 78 -19.33 -14.91 -26.57
C ALA A 78 -19.47 -15.74 -25.28
N ASP A 79 -18.62 -16.76 -25.09
CA ASP A 79 -18.62 -17.62 -23.90
C ASP A 79 -18.31 -16.82 -22.64
N ILE A 80 -17.32 -15.92 -22.71
CA ILE A 80 -16.97 -15.02 -21.60
C ILE A 80 -18.15 -14.11 -21.25
N LYS A 81 -18.83 -13.55 -22.25
CA LYS A 81 -20.00 -12.68 -22.03
C LYS A 81 -21.16 -13.44 -21.41
N GLU A 82 -21.41 -14.67 -21.85
CA GLU A 82 -22.45 -15.53 -21.30
C GLU A 82 -22.14 -15.95 -19.86
N SER A 83 -20.90 -16.37 -19.57
CA SER A 83 -20.48 -16.77 -18.23
C SER A 83 -20.59 -15.61 -17.22
N ILE A 84 -20.30 -14.38 -17.64
CA ILE A 84 -20.49 -13.17 -16.82
C ILE A 84 -21.97 -12.94 -16.51
N LYS A 85 -22.86 -13.09 -17.49
CA LYS A 85 -24.32 -12.94 -17.29
C LYS A 85 -24.87 -14.00 -16.36
N ALA A 86 -24.46 -15.26 -16.55
CA ALA A 86 -24.87 -16.39 -15.74
C ALA A 86 -24.19 -16.40 -14.36
N ARG A 87 -23.11 -15.63 -14.17
CA ARG A 87 -22.23 -15.67 -12.99
C ARG A 87 -21.76 -17.09 -12.67
N GLY A 88 -21.41 -17.85 -13.69
CA GLY A 88 -21.06 -19.25 -13.56
C GLY A 88 -20.31 -19.79 -14.77
N GLY A 89 -19.75 -20.98 -14.60
CA GLY A 89 -18.90 -21.63 -15.60
C GLY A 89 -17.43 -21.21 -15.53
N ARG A 90 -16.58 -21.99 -16.20
CA ARG A 90 -15.12 -21.87 -16.10
C ARG A 90 -14.57 -20.46 -16.41
N PRO A 91 -15.01 -19.74 -17.47
CA PRO A 91 -14.47 -18.40 -17.75
C PRO A 91 -14.79 -17.40 -16.63
N TYR A 92 -15.95 -17.53 -15.98
CA TYR A 92 -16.32 -16.68 -14.86
C TYR A 92 -15.47 -16.95 -13.61
N GLU A 93 -15.19 -18.22 -13.29
CA GLU A 93 -14.30 -18.59 -12.18
C GLU A 93 -12.89 -18.02 -12.38
N VAL A 94 -12.34 -18.15 -13.58
CA VAL A 94 -11.01 -17.62 -13.92
C VAL A 94 -10.98 -16.09 -13.82
N LEU A 95 -12.04 -15.40 -14.27
CA LEU A 95 -12.19 -13.96 -14.10
C LEU A 95 -12.28 -13.55 -12.62
N GLN A 96 -13.00 -14.31 -11.79
CA GLN A 96 -13.09 -14.05 -10.35
C GLN A 96 -11.72 -14.20 -9.68
N GLU A 97 -11.02 -15.30 -9.95
CA GLU A 97 -9.69 -15.56 -9.39
C GLU A 97 -8.70 -14.46 -9.81
N ARG A 98 -8.65 -14.13 -11.10
CA ARG A 98 -7.82 -13.03 -11.60
C ARG A 98 -8.21 -11.70 -10.96
N GLY A 99 -9.50 -11.43 -10.84
CA GLY A 99 -10.04 -10.23 -10.20
C GLY A 99 -9.65 -10.10 -8.74
N ALA A 100 -9.60 -11.20 -7.99
CA ALA A 100 -9.16 -11.22 -6.60
C ALA A 100 -7.69 -10.82 -6.46
N VAL A 101 -6.81 -11.35 -7.31
CA VAL A 101 -5.38 -11.00 -7.32
C VAL A 101 -5.18 -9.53 -7.70
N VAL A 102 -5.83 -9.06 -8.78
CA VAL A 102 -5.75 -7.65 -9.21
C VAL A 102 -6.27 -6.70 -8.14
N LYS A 103 -7.37 -7.07 -7.46
CA LYS A 103 -7.93 -6.28 -6.36
C LYS A 103 -6.94 -6.19 -5.19
N SER A 104 -6.36 -7.32 -4.77
CA SER A 104 -5.34 -7.36 -3.71
C SER A 104 -4.16 -6.45 -4.04
N ASN A 105 -3.62 -6.55 -5.26
CA ASN A 105 -2.51 -5.71 -5.71
C ASN A 105 -2.88 -4.22 -5.71
N GLN A 106 -4.12 -3.86 -6.06
CA GLN A 106 -4.57 -2.47 -6.01
C GLN A 106 -4.74 -1.95 -4.57
N GLU A 107 -5.23 -2.78 -3.66
CA GLU A 107 -5.40 -2.45 -2.24
C GLU A 107 -4.05 -2.27 -1.54
N ASN A 108 -3.04 -3.02 -1.98
CA ASN A 108 -1.66 -3.02 -1.46
C ASN A 108 -0.66 -2.23 -2.31
N ARG A 109 -1.12 -1.41 -3.27
CA ARG A 109 -0.27 -0.65 -4.21
C ARG A 109 0.84 0.17 -3.57
N LEU A 110 0.62 0.70 -2.37
CA LEU A 110 1.63 1.47 -1.64
C LEU A 110 2.77 0.58 -1.13
N GLU A 111 2.45 -0.63 -0.65
CA GLU A 111 3.44 -1.60 -0.20
C GLU A 111 4.23 -2.15 -1.39
N ILE A 112 3.56 -2.42 -2.51
CA ILE A 112 4.21 -2.79 -3.79
C ILE A 112 5.16 -1.68 -4.25
N ALA A 113 4.75 -0.42 -4.17
CA ALA A 113 5.61 0.71 -4.51
C ALA A 113 6.84 0.81 -3.60
N LYS A 114 6.70 0.56 -2.29
CA LYS A 114 7.82 0.51 -1.35
C LYS A 114 8.77 -0.64 -1.67
N LEU A 115 8.26 -1.82 -2.05
CA LEU A 115 9.07 -2.95 -2.52
C LEU A 115 9.92 -2.55 -3.72
N TRP A 116 9.33 -1.91 -4.73
CA TRP A 116 10.06 -1.46 -5.91
C TRP A 116 11.20 -0.50 -5.57
N LEU A 117 10.94 0.49 -4.71
CA LEU A 117 11.97 1.45 -4.31
C LEU A 117 13.09 0.81 -3.49
N LEU A 118 12.76 -0.15 -2.63
CA LEU A 118 13.75 -0.86 -1.84
C LEU A 118 14.61 -1.76 -2.74
N ALA A 119 14.00 -2.40 -3.74
CA ALA A 119 14.67 -3.24 -4.72
C ALA A 119 15.65 -2.46 -5.63
N VAL A 120 15.42 -1.16 -5.86
CA VAL A 120 16.40 -0.32 -6.58
C VAL A 120 17.75 -0.26 -5.86
N ARG A 121 17.76 -0.35 -4.52
CA ARG A 121 18.99 -0.33 -3.71
C ARG A 121 19.72 -1.67 -3.70
N MET A 122 19.16 -2.70 -4.33
CA MET A 122 19.76 -4.03 -4.43
C MET A 122 20.66 -4.18 -5.63
N LYS A 123 21.62 -5.10 -5.54
CA LYS A 123 22.40 -5.54 -6.70
C LYS A 123 21.46 -6.20 -7.71
N PRO A 124 21.80 -6.20 -9.02
CA PRO A 124 20.93 -6.76 -10.06
C PRO A 124 20.48 -8.21 -9.82
N GLU A 125 21.37 -9.09 -9.34
CA GLU A 125 21.02 -10.50 -9.08
C GLU A 125 20.07 -10.65 -7.87
N GLU A 126 20.34 -9.94 -6.77
CA GLU A 126 19.48 -9.92 -5.57
C GLU A 126 18.08 -9.38 -5.93
N ARG A 127 18.03 -8.32 -6.75
CA ARG A 127 16.79 -7.73 -7.28
C ARG A 127 16.01 -8.74 -8.12
N LYS A 128 16.70 -9.44 -9.02
CA LYS A 128 16.10 -10.44 -9.90
C LYS A 128 15.50 -11.60 -9.10
N GLU A 129 16.21 -12.11 -8.09
CA GLU A 129 15.71 -13.16 -7.21
C GLU A 129 14.49 -12.68 -6.39
N THR A 130 14.58 -11.48 -5.81
CA THR A 130 13.47 -10.86 -5.07
C THR A 130 12.23 -10.67 -5.94
N PHE A 131 12.40 -10.20 -7.19
CA PHE A 131 11.29 -10.06 -8.13
C PHE A 131 10.79 -11.39 -8.67
N GLY A 132 11.64 -12.41 -8.78
CA GLY A 132 11.21 -13.78 -9.05
C GLY A 132 10.24 -14.28 -7.98
N ALA A 133 10.59 -14.11 -6.70
CA ALA A 133 9.71 -14.46 -5.58
C ALA A 133 8.42 -13.63 -5.54
N LEU A 134 8.51 -12.33 -5.87
CA LEU A 134 7.34 -11.47 -5.99
C LEU A 134 6.39 -11.96 -7.10
N ALA A 135 6.92 -12.27 -8.28
CA ALA A 135 6.16 -12.71 -9.44
C ALA A 135 5.53 -14.10 -9.25
N SER A 136 6.25 -15.04 -8.62
CA SER A 136 5.71 -16.36 -8.26
C SER A 136 4.67 -16.28 -7.14
N GLY A 137 4.75 -15.25 -6.28
CA GLY A 137 3.93 -15.13 -5.09
C GLY A 137 4.46 -15.92 -3.89
N ALA A 138 5.69 -16.45 -3.98
CA ALA A 138 6.31 -17.25 -2.93
C ALA A 138 7.83 -17.10 -2.94
N VAL A 139 8.44 -17.08 -1.74
CA VAL A 139 9.88 -17.27 -1.59
C VAL A 139 10.11 -18.79 -1.52
N GLU A 140 10.65 -19.38 -2.58
CA GLU A 140 10.87 -20.84 -2.62
C GLU A 140 12.17 -21.27 -1.93
N SER A 141 13.17 -20.39 -1.92
CA SER A 141 14.47 -20.63 -1.30
C SER A 141 15.03 -19.33 -0.74
N ALA A 142 15.98 -19.44 0.19
CA ALA A 142 16.57 -18.28 0.84
C ALA A 142 17.29 -17.37 -0.18
N VAL A 143 16.91 -16.10 -0.20
CA VAL A 143 17.51 -15.07 -1.05
C VAL A 143 18.48 -14.25 -0.20
N LYS A 144 19.77 -14.27 -0.56
CA LYS A 144 20.80 -13.50 0.16
C LYS A 144 20.83 -12.07 -0.36
N ILE A 145 20.63 -11.08 0.53
CA ILE A 145 20.53 -9.66 0.19
C ILE A 145 21.61 -8.89 0.96
N GLU A 146 22.80 -8.78 0.36
CA GLU A 146 23.94 -8.13 1.00
C GLU A 146 23.86 -6.61 0.93
N SER A 147 23.22 -6.08 -0.12
CA SER A 147 23.09 -4.65 -0.41
C SER A 147 22.28 -3.85 0.61
N LEU A 148 21.35 -4.51 1.31
CA LEU A 148 20.49 -3.89 2.32
C LEU A 148 21.00 -4.27 3.71
N ASP A 149 20.99 -3.34 4.65
CA ASP A 149 21.19 -3.67 6.07
C ASP A 149 20.09 -4.59 6.61
N GLU A 150 20.29 -5.17 7.80
CA GLU A 150 19.31 -6.09 8.40
C GLU A 150 17.93 -5.42 8.58
N ALA A 151 17.92 -4.12 8.90
CA ALA A 151 16.68 -3.34 8.97
C ALA A 151 16.01 -3.18 7.60
N GLY A 152 16.77 -3.06 6.52
CA GLY A 152 16.28 -3.07 5.14
C GLY A 152 15.69 -4.42 4.75
N VAL A 153 16.35 -5.54 5.07
CA VAL A 153 15.83 -6.89 4.79
C VAL A 153 14.55 -7.17 5.59
N LYS A 154 14.49 -6.76 6.87
CA LYS A 154 13.26 -6.83 7.67
C LYS A 154 12.11 -6.04 7.06
N ARG A 155 12.37 -4.81 6.58
CA ARG A 155 11.35 -4.01 5.88
C ARG A 155 10.89 -4.68 4.59
N LEU A 156 11.82 -5.26 3.82
CA LEU A 156 11.48 -6.02 2.62
C LEU A 156 10.52 -7.17 2.93
N ALA A 157 10.85 -8.01 3.92
CA ALA A 157 10.02 -9.12 4.34
C ALA A 157 8.62 -8.65 4.76
N ARG A 158 8.52 -7.61 5.58
CA ARG A 158 7.21 -7.03 5.99
C ARG A 158 6.38 -6.58 4.78
N PHE A 159 6.96 -5.85 3.84
CA PHE A 159 6.23 -5.41 2.65
C PHE A 159 5.78 -6.59 1.77
N MET A 160 6.58 -7.65 1.66
CA MET A 160 6.21 -8.87 0.95
C MET A 160 5.07 -9.61 1.66
N GLN A 161 5.12 -9.74 2.98
CA GLN A 161 4.04 -10.30 3.81
C GLN A 161 2.73 -9.52 3.64
N ARG A 162 2.77 -8.19 3.67
CA ARG A 162 1.60 -7.32 3.42
C ARG A 162 1.02 -7.49 2.01
N CYS A 163 1.84 -7.93 1.05
CA CYS A 163 1.42 -8.29 -0.30
C CYS A 163 0.95 -9.76 -0.42
N GLY A 164 0.90 -10.51 0.68
CA GLY A 164 0.43 -11.89 0.73
C GLY A 164 1.51 -12.94 0.43
N ILE A 165 2.79 -12.59 0.52
CA ILE A 165 3.92 -13.50 0.27
C ILE A 165 4.53 -13.91 1.61
N ALA A 166 4.38 -15.18 1.97
CA ALA A 166 4.90 -15.72 3.21
C ALA A 166 6.44 -15.83 3.14
N CYS A 167 7.12 -15.06 3.99
CA CYS A 167 8.58 -15.00 4.08
C CYS A 167 8.99 -14.42 5.43
N ASP A 168 10.26 -14.56 5.82
CA ASP A 168 10.84 -13.91 7.00
C ASP A 168 12.25 -13.38 6.71
N ALA A 169 12.74 -12.49 7.57
CA ALA A 169 14.08 -11.93 7.50
C ALA A 169 15.00 -12.56 8.55
N SER A 170 16.00 -13.31 8.09
CA SER A 170 17.04 -13.92 8.93
C SER A 170 18.38 -13.24 8.65
N GLY A 171 18.67 -12.17 9.41
CA GLY A 171 19.84 -11.32 9.20
C GLY A 171 19.83 -10.65 7.82
N LYS A 172 20.68 -11.13 6.90
CA LYS A 172 20.79 -10.66 5.52
C LYS A 172 20.07 -11.56 4.50
N ASN A 173 19.31 -12.54 4.97
CA ASN A 173 18.57 -13.45 4.12
C ASN A 173 17.06 -13.18 4.21
N LEU A 174 16.40 -13.29 3.08
CA LEU A 174 14.95 -13.44 2.98
C LEU A 174 14.63 -14.92 2.83
N GLU A 175 13.96 -15.51 3.81
CA GLU A 175 13.71 -16.95 3.89
C GLU A 175 12.23 -17.28 3.69
N PRO A 176 11.89 -18.48 3.17
CA PRO A 176 10.52 -18.99 3.20
C PRO A 176 10.00 -19.07 4.63
N ALA A 177 8.72 -18.77 4.83
CA ALA A 177 8.05 -18.94 6.11
C ALA A 177 6.71 -19.63 5.90
N ASP A 178 6.37 -20.57 6.79
CA ASP A 178 5.06 -21.25 6.76
C ASP A 178 3.92 -20.32 7.21
N GLU A 179 4.22 -19.43 8.17
CA GLU A 179 3.32 -18.37 8.65
C GLU A 179 4.09 -17.06 8.82
N SER A 180 3.37 -15.93 8.73
CA SER A 180 3.97 -14.61 9.01
C SER A 180 4.32 -14.51 10.50
N PRO A 181 5.61 -14.44 10.88
CA PRO A 181 6.02 -14.41 12.29
C PRO A 181 5.61 -13.09 12.98
N GLN A 182 5.49 -12.01 12.21
CA GLN A 182 4.89 -10.76 12.65
C GLN A 182 3.48 -10.64 12.08
N LYS A 183 2.48 -10.67 12.97
CA LYS A 183 1.09 -10.37 12.61
C LYS A 183 0.90 -8.85 12.63
N GLU A 184 0.78 -8.29 11.45
CA GLU A 184 0.43 -6.88 11.27
C GLU A 184 -1.02 -6.76 10.81
N VAL A 185 -1.68 -5.71 11.28
CA VAL A 185 -3.05 -5.40 10.92
C VAL A 185 -3.10 -4.00 10.34
N ARG A 186 -3.86 -3.86 9.26
CA ARG A 186 -4.15 -2.57 8.65
C ARG A 186 -5.22 -1.85 9.47
N MET A 187 -4.92 -0.63 9.91
CA MET A 187 -5.81 0.22 10.69
C MET A 187 -5.98 1.60 10.06
N GLU A 188 -7.16 2.18 10.20
CA GLU A 188 -7.38 3.59 9.84
C GLU A 188 -7.02 4.49 11.03
N VAL A 189 -6.12 5.44 10.80
CA VAL A 189 -5.70 6.47 11.74
C VAL A 189 -5.73 7.82 11.03
N SER A 190 -6.57 8.76 11.50
CA SER A 190 -6.64 10.13 10.97
C SER A 190 -6.80 10.18 9.44
N HIS A 191 -7.71 9.35 8.90
CA HIS A 191 -7.99 9.18 7.46
C HIS A 191 -6.86 8.56 6.62
N ARG A 192 -5.89 7.91 7.26
CA ARG A 192 -4.82 7.17 6.61
C ARG A 192 -4.86 5.72 7.03
N ASN A 193 -4.54 4.82 6.12
CA ASN A 193 -4.38 3.42 6.45
C ASN A 193 -2.92 3.14 6.79
N VAL A 194 -2.66 2.67 8.00
CA VAL A 194 -1.33 2.32 8.51
C VAL A 194 -1.29 0.85 8.86
N TRP A 195 -0.15 0.21 8.66
CA TRP A 195 0.13 -1.14 9.14
C TRP A 195 0.79 -1.05 10.50
N VAL A 196 0.24 -1.76 11.47
CA VAL A 196 0.76 -1.80 12.85
C VAL A 196 0.80 -3.24 13.34
N SER A 197 1.72 -3.54 14.25
CA SER A 197 1.74 -4.84 14.92
C SER A 197 0.43 -5.08 15.67
N GLU A 198 -0.08 -6.31 15.62
CA GLU A 198 -1.30 -6.73 16.32
C GLU A 198 -1.22 -6.43 17.84
N THR A 199 -0.03 -6.47 18.42
CA THR A 199 0.21 -6.16 19.84
C THR A 199 0.02 -4.67 20.19
N VAL A 200 0.22 -3.77 19.22
CA VAL A 200 0.09 -2.31 19.37
C VAL A 200 -1.37 -1.86 19.19
N VAL A 201 -2.19 -2.66 18.50
CA VAL A 201 -3.59 -2.33 18.18
C VAL A 201 -4.41 -1.87 19.40
N PRO A 202 -4.39 -2.55 20.57
CA PRO A 202 -5.19 -2.13 21.72
C PRO A 202 -4.78 -0.76 22.26
N GLN A 203 -3.47 -0.51 22.35
CA GLN A 203 -2.91 0.76 22.84
C GLN A 203 -3.26 1.91 21.91
N LEU A 204 -3.11 1.69 20.59
CA LEU A 204 -3.44 2.70 19.59
C LEU A 204 -4.94 3.04 19.58
N ARG A 205 -5.83 2.04 19.72
CA ARG A 205 -7.28 2.27 19.81
C ARG A 205 -7.66 3.09 21.05
N ASP A 206 -7.11 2.75 22.21
CA ASP A 206 -7.34 3.48 23.45
C ASP A 206 -6.84 4.93 23.35
N ASN A 207 -5.63 5.13 22.81
CA ASN A 207 -5.06 6.45 22.57
C ASN A 207 -5.95 7.30 21.62
N LEU A 208 -6.43 6.72 20.51
CA LEU A 208 -7.34 7.40 19.58
C LEU A 208 -8.67 7.82 20.24
N MET A 209 -9.25 6.96 21.07
CA MET A 209 -10.46 7.28 21.83
C MET A 209 -10.23 8.44 22.80
N LYS A 210 -9.10 8.44 23.52
CA LYS A 210 -8.72 9.53 24.43
C LYS A 210 -8.48 10.85 23.69
N ILE A 211 -7.80 10.81 22.55
CA ILE A 211 -7.60 11.98 21.67
C ILE A 211 -8.95 12.56 21.25
N GLN A 212 -9.87 11.72 20.75
CA GLN A 212 -11.18 12.18 20.31
C GLN A 212 -11.96 12.84 21.47
N SER A 213 -11.98 12.19 22.64
CA SER A 213 -12.65 12.71 23.83
C SER A 213 -12.07 14.06 24.28
N LEU A 214 -10.75 14.19 24.37
CA LEU A 214 -10.09 15.43 24.77
C LEU A 214 -10.28 16.54 23.74
N ASN A 215 -10.20 16.22 22.44
CA ASN A 215 -10.43 17.20 21.39
C ASN A 215 -11.84 17.81 21.48
N SER A 216 -12.87 16.99 21.71
CA SER A 216 -14.23 17.50 21.93
C SER A 216 -14.33 18.42 23.16
N ARG A 217 -13.66 18.07 24.27
CA ARG A 217 -13.62 18.92 25.48
C ARG A 217 -12.91 20.25 25.23
N ILE A 218 -11.79 20.22 24.51
CA ILE A 218 -11.02 21.41 24.12
C ILE A 218 -11.87 22.32 23.21
N GLN A 219 -12.58 21.75 22.23
CA GLN A 219 -13.47 22.50 21.35
C GLN A 219 -14.61 23.18 22.12
N LEU A 220 -15.23 22.48 23.07
CA LEU A 220 -16.27 23.04 23.94
C LEU A 220 -15.70 24.20 24.78
N LYS A 221 -14.54 24.01 25.41
CA LYS A 221 -13.88 25.07 26.19
C LYS A 221 -13.49 26.28 25.33
N ASN A 222 -13.00 26.06 24.12
CA ASN A 222 -12.74 27.14 23.17
C ASN A 222 -14.01 27.91 22.81
N ALA A 223 -15.13 27.22 22.61
CA ALA A 223 -16.42 27.87 22.35
C ALA A 223 -16.90 28.68 23.57
N GLU A 224 -16.77 28.14 24.79
CA GLU A 224 -17.06 28.89 26.03
C GLU A 224 -16.20 30.15 26.13
N ARG A 225 -14.91 30.07 25.80
CA ARG A 225 -13.96 31.20 25.85
C ARG A 225 -14.30 32.31 24.86
N GLN A 226 -14.99 31.99 23.75
CA GLN A 226 -15.45 33.00 22.80
C GLN A 226 -16.63 33.84 23.36
N ILE A 227 -17.37 33.30 24.34
CA ILE A 227 -18.60 33.90 24.87
C ILE A 227 -18.35 34.52 26.26
N LYS A 228 -17.37 34.03 27.03
CA LYS A 228 -17.00 34.56 28.34
C LYS A 228 -15.49 34.63 28.55
N ARG A 229 -15.05 35.49 29.48
CA ARG A 229 -13.67 35.45 30.00
C ARG A 229 -13.56 34.32 31.03
N PHE A 230 -12.51 33.51 30.89
CA PHE A 230 -12.19 32.47 31.86
C PHE A 230 -11.57 33.08 33.11
N ASN A 231 -11.84 32.44 34.25
CA ASN A 231 -11.09 32.69 35.49
C ASN A 231 -9.80 31.84 35.51
N ASP A 232 -8.97 32.02 36.54
CA ASP A 232 -7.67 31.34 36.62
C ASP A 232 -7.78 29.81 36.68
N GLU A 233 -8.81 29.27 37.35
CA GLU A 233 -9.07 27.83 37.41
C GLU A 233 -9.46 27.26 36.03
N GLU A 234 -10.34 27.96 35.29
CA GLU A 234 -10.78 27.56 33.96
C GLU A 234 -9.63 27.64 32.93
N GLU A 235 -8.76 28.64 33.02
CA GLU A 235 -7.54 28.72 32.20
C GLU A 235 -6.57 27.57 32.53
N GLN A 236 -6.41 27.22 33.81
CA GLN A 236 -5.56 26.11 34.23
C GLN A 236 -6.10 24.74 33.77
N ASP A 237 -7.41 24.52 33.88
CA ASP A 237 -8.08 23.32 33.38
C ASP A 237 -7.93 23.21 31.87
N PHE A 238 -8.12 24.32 31.15
CA PHE A 238 -7.96 24.36 29.70
C PHE A 238 -6.52 24.05 29.27
N ALA A 239 -5.52 24.64 29.94
CA ALA A 239 -4.11 24.35 29.71
C ALA A 239 -3.77 22.87 30.01
N THR A 240 -4.39 22.29 31.03
CA THR A 240 -4.22 20.86 31.37
C THR A 240 -4.76 19.96 30.26
N LEU A 241 -5.95 20.27 29.73
CA LEU A 241 -6.52 19.51 28.60
C LEU A 241 -5.63 19.59 27.36
N GLN A 242 -5.11 20.78 27.04
CA GLN A 242 -4.20 20.96 25.91
C GLN A 242 -2.90 20.16 26.08
N ARG A 243 -2.33 20.13 27.29
CA ARG A 243 -1.12 19.35 27.59
C ARG A 243 -1.37 17.85 27.43
N GLN A 244 -2.45 17.34 28.03
CA GLN A 244 -2.85 15.93 27.90
C GLN A 244 -3.06 15.53 26.45
N TYR A 245 -3.70 16.40 25.66
CA TYR A 245 -3.91 16.17 24.23
C TYR A 245 -2.58 16.06 23.48
N LEU A 246 -1.64 16.98 23.72
CA LEU A 246 -0.31 16.93 23.10
C LEU A 246 0.50 15.70 23.51
N ASP A 247 0.38 15.24 24.76
CA ASP A 247 1.07 14.04 25.23
C ASP A 247 0.52 12.77 24.57
N LEU A 248 -0.80 12.68 24.36
CA LEU A 248 -1.39 11.57 23.59
C LEU A 248 -0.97 11.59 22.12
N LEU A 249 -0.81 12.77 21.50
CA LEU A 249 -0.28 12.87 20.14
C LEU A 249 1.17 12.35 20.06
N LYS A 250 2.00 12.63 21.06
CA LYS A 250 3.37 12.09 21.13
C LYS A 250 3.37 10.58 21.30
N GLU A 251 2.48 10.05 22.15
CA GLU A 251 2.32 8.60 22.32
C GLU A 251 1.88 7.95 20.99
N GLN A 252 0.90 8.53 20.29
CA GLN A 252 0.51 8.07 18.96
C GLN A 252 1.69 8.07 17.98
N ASP A 253 2.48 9.15 17.98
CA ASP A 253 3.65 9.26 17.12
C ASP A 253 4.70 8.18 17.40
N GLU A 254 4.86 7.79 18.67
CA GLU A 254 5.71 6.68 19.08
C GLU A 254 5.19 5.33 18.60
N LEU A 255 3.89 5.06 18.82
CA LEU A 255 3.23 3.82 18.38
C LEU A 255 3.26 3.66 16.85
N LEU A 256 3.34 4.76 16.10
CA LEU A 256 3.37 4.79 14.65
C LEU A 256 4.76 5.05 14.05
N ARG A 257 5.82 5.11 14.87
CA ARG A 257 7.17 5.47 14.41
C ARG A 257 7.63 4.61 13.23
N GLU A 258 7.53 3.30 13.35
CA GLU A 258 7.94 2.38 12.29
C GLU A 258 7.17 2.61 10.98
N SER A 259 5.85 2.82 11.08
CA SER A 259 5.00 3.08 9.91
C SER A 259 5.39 4.38 9.20
N LYS A 260 5.72 5.43 9.97
CA LYS A 260 6.19 6.72 9.44
C LYS A 260 7.53 6.60 8.72
N ASP A 261 8.46 5.82 9.29
CA ASP A 261 9.77 5.60 8.67
C ASP A 261 9.66 4.89 7.32
N GLU A 262 8.68 3.99 7.19
CA GLU A 262 8.38 3.27 5.95
C GLU A 262 7.67 4.15 4.90
N GLU A 263 6.95 5.19 5.29
CA GLU A 263 6.31 6.14 4.35
C GLU A 263 7.32 7.03 3.62
N ASN A 264 8.49 7.27 4.21
CA ASN A 264 9.50 8.21 3.69
C ASN A 264 10.51 7.55 2.73
N ILE A 265 10.21 6.36 2.21
CA ILE A 265 11.08 5.71 1.23
C ILE A 265 10.99 6.44 -0.12
N ALA A 266 12.13 6.95 -0.59
CA ALA A 266 12.30 7.59 -1.89
C ALA A 266 13.63 7.18 -2.54
N VAL A 267 13.72 7.41 -3.85
CA VAL A 267 14.93 7.25 -4.66
C VAL A 267 15.16 8.51 -5.48
N THR A 268 16.39 9.02 -5.46
CA THR A 268 16.81 10.16 -6.29
C THR A 268 17.07 9.71 -7.72
N LEU A 269 16.60 10.50 -8.70
CA LEU A 269 16.88 10.24 -10.12
C LEU A 269 18.39 10.32 -10.39
N GLN A 270 18.91 9.39 -11.21
CA GLN A 270 20.29 9.38 -11.67
C GLN A 270 20.49 10.27 -12.89
#